data_AF-A0A1B3NHF4-F1
#
_entry.id   AF-A0A1B3NHF4-F1
#
_cell.length_a   1.000
_cell.length_b   1.000
_cell.length_c   1.000
_cell.angle_alpha   90.00
_cell.angle_beta   90.00
_cell.angle_gamma   90.00
#
_symmetry.space_group_name_H-M   'P 1'
#
loop_
_entity.id
_entity.type
_entity.pdbx_description
1 polymer ?
#
loop_
_entity_poly.entity_id
_entity_poly.type
_entity_poly.pdbx_seq_one_letter_code
_entity_poly.pdbx_strand_id
1 'polypeptide(L)'
;MIDERTLGFADFRGNRQYVSLGNLSENPKADLFLIDCACRQRIKIWGTARVVEDDPALIERLRPESYAGTPEQAILFEIAAGDANCPQHIPQLIAAKDVAAVLAERDRRILVLEAELAGPRSLA
;
A
#
# COMPACT_ATOMS: atom_id res chain seq x y z
N MET A 1 12.58 -1.32 10.59
CA MET A 1 12.97 -0.59 11.82
C MET A 1 14.46 -0.37 11.78
N ILE A 2 14.94 0.83 12.13
CA ILE A 2 16.36 1.14 12.34
C ILE A 2 16.76 0.79 13.78
N ASP A 3 15.86 1.07 14.73
CA ASP A 3 15.96 0.76 16.15
C ASP A 3 14.54 0.59 16.74
N GLU A 4 14.37 0.60 18.06
CA GLU A 4 13.08 0.40 18.73
C GLU A 4 12.04 1.50 18.45
N ARG A 5 12.46 2.73 18.09
CA ARG A 5 11.58 3.89 17.90
C ARG A 5 11.72 4.56 16.54
N THR A 6 12.64 4.10 15.70
CA THR A 6 12.91 4.70 14.40
C THR A 6 12.53 3.77 13.26
N LEU A 7 11.61 4.23 12.42
CA LEU A 7 11.33 3.66 11.11
C LEU A 7 12.31 4.23 10.10
N GLY A 8 12.74 3.41 9.14
CA GLY A 8 13.59 3.84 8.03
C GLY A 8 13.07 3.24 6.74
N PHE A 9 13.02 4.04 5.68
CA PHE A 9 12.67 3.58 4.35
C PHE A 9 13.43 4.37 3.30
N ALA A 10 13.78 3.69 2.21
CA ALA A 10 14.39 4.33 1.06
C ALA A 10 13.32 5.14 0.30
N ASP A 11 13.68 6.38 -0.04
CA ASP A 11 12.92 7.19 -0.97
C ASP A 11 13.49 7.00 -2.37
N PHE A 12 12.61 6.64 -3.29
CA PHE A 12 12.96 6.27 -4.65
C PHE A 12 12.66 7.43 -5.57
N ARG A 13 13.38 7.47 -6.69
CA ARG A 13 13.18 8.47 -7.74
C ARG A 13 11.72 8.57 -8.18
N GLY A 14 11.01 9.55 -7.66
CA GLY A 14 9.58 9.77 -7.88
C GLY A 14 9.28 10.82 -8.96
N ASN A 15 8.20 11.57 -8.74
CA ASN A 15 7.76 12.67 -9.62
C ASN A 15 8.64 13.93 -9.57
N ARG A 16 9.74 13.90 -8.79
CA ARG A 16 10.73 14.99 -8.61
C ARG A 16 10.16 16.32 -8.14
N GLN A 17 8.99 16.30 -7.50
CA GLN A 17 8.38 17.55 -7.00
C GLN A 17 8.93 17.97 -5.64
N TYR A 18 9.76 17.14 -4.98
CA TYR A 18 10.48 17.39 -3.71
C TYR A 18 9.70 18.10 -2.59
N VAL A 19 8.36 18.11 -2.65
CA VAL A 19 7.49 18.85 -1.72
C VAL A 19 7.65 18.30 -0.30
N SER A 20 7.72 16.97 -0.16
CA SER A 20 7.93 16.35 1.15
C SER A 20 9.31 16.69 1.72
N LEU A 21 10.36 16.70 0.89
CA LEU A 21 11.71 17.07 1.29
C LEU A 21 11.79 18.52 1.78
N GLY A 22 11.24 19.45 1.00
CA GLY A 22 11.19 20.87 1.38
C GLY A 22 10.37 21.12 2.64
N ASN A 23 9.24 20.44 2.82
CA ASN A 23 8.46 20.56 4.04
C ASN A 23 9.23 20.03 5.27
N LEU A 24 9.94 18.91 5.13
CA LEU A 24 10.69 18.30 6.23
C LEU A 24 11.93 19.08 6.64
N SER A 25 12.54 19.84 5.72
CA SER A 25 13.69 20.71 6.05
C SER A 25 13.28 21.91 6.90
N GLU A 26 12.04 22.39 6.77
CA GLU A 26 11.50 23.49 7.58
C GLU A 26 10.77 23.01 8.84
N ASN A 27 10.05 21.89 8.75
CA ASN A 27 9.28 21.32 9.85
C ASN A 27 9.40 19.79 9.86
N PRO A 28 10.12 19.21 10.84
CA PRO A 28 10.34 17.77 10.86
C PRO A 28 9.09 16.98 11.25
N LYS A 29 8.01 17.62 11.73
CA LYS A 29 6.81 16.89 12.17
C LYS A 29 6.09 16.26 10.98
N ALA A 30 5.83 14.96 11.09
CA ALA A 30 5.17 14.20 10.03
C ALA A 30 4.26 13.12 10.61
N ASP A 31 3.28 12.71 9.79
CA ASP A 31 2.37 11.62 10.08
C ASP A 31 2.50 10.54 9.00
N LEU A 32 2.66 9.28 9.41
CA LEU A 32 2.55 8.13 8.51
C LEU A 32 1.15 7.53 8.60
N PHE A 33 0.54 7.35 7.43
CA PHE A 33 -0.76 6.70 7.27
C PHE A 33 -0.55 5.33 6.63
N LEU A 34 -0.70 4.28 7.44
CA LEU A 34 -0.64 2.90 6.98
C LEU A 34 -2.07 2.39 6.85
N ILE A 35 -2.52 2.11 5.62
CA ILE A 35 -3.90 1.73 5.33
C ILE A 35 -3.92 0.36 4.65
N ASP A 36 -4.59 -0.60 5.28
CA ASP A 36 -5.01 -1.85 4.65
C ASP A 36 -6.44 -1.68 4.13
N CYS A 37 -6.56 -1.47 2.82
CA CYS A 37 -7.86 -1.30 2.17
C CYS A 37 -8.63 -2.62 1.97
N ALA A 38 -7.99 -3.78 2.11
CA ALA A 38 -8.66 -5.07 2.02
C ALA A 38 -9.35 -5.41 3.35
N CYS A 39 -8.62 -5.27 4.46
CA CYS A 39 -9.16 -5.49 5.81
C CYS A 39 -9.82 -4.25 6.42
N ARG A 40 -9.80 -3.11 5.72
CA ARG A 40 -10.30 -1.81 6.16
C ARG A 40 -9.69 -1.37 7.50
N GLN A 41 -8.39 -1.55 7.65
CA GLN A 41 -7.66 -1.16 8.85
C GLN A 41 -6.74 0.01 8.55
N ARG A 42 -6.53 0.88 9.55
CA ARG A 42 -5.59 1.98 9.44
C ARG A 42 -4.87 2.21 10.74
N ILE A 43 -3.57 2.40 10.62
CA ILE A 43 -2.72 2.89 11.70
C ILE A 43 -2.22 4.27 11.30
N LYS A 44 -2.38 5.23 12.21
CA LYS A 44 -1.77 6.54 12.10
C LYS A 44 -0.61 6.62 13.09
N ILE A 45 0.56 7.03 12.60
CA ILE A 45 1.76 7.19 13.42
C ILE A 45 2.19 8.65 13.32
N TRP A 46 2.36 9.29 14.47
CA TRP A 46 2.88 10.65 14.57
C TRP A 46 4.34 10.61 14.98
N GLY A 47 5.11 11.58 14.49
CA GLY A 47 6.53 11.62 14.79
C GLY A 47 7.26 12.75 14.10
N THR A 48 8.57 12.58 14.01
CA THR A 48 9.45 13.48 13.27
C THR A 48 10.22 12.71 12.22
N ALA A 49 10.26 13.25 11.01
CA ALA A 49 11.04 12.70 9.91
C ALA A 49 12.21 13.61 9.56
N ARG A 50 13.31 12.97 9.13
CA ARG A 50 14.46 13.64 8.54
C ARG A 50 14.96 12.84 7.35
N VAL A 51 15.57 13.54 6.42
CA VAL A 51 16.16 12.97 5.21
C VAL A 51 17.66 12.77 5.42
N VAL A 52 18.18 11.67 4.88
CA VAL A 52 19.60 11.32 4.88
C VAL A 52 20.03 11.03 3.45
N GLU A 53 20.91 11.87 2.93
CA GLU A 53 21.45 11.76 1.56
C GLU A 53 22.93 11.32 1.55
N ASP A 54 23.62 11.49 2.68
CA ASP A 54 25.07 11.35 2.83
C ASP A 54 25.52 10.00 3.43
N ASP A 55 24.61 9.02 3.51
CA ASP A 55 24.90 7.66 3.98
C ASP A 55 24.47 6.59 2.96
N PRO A 56 25.31 6.31 1.93
CA PRO A 56 24.99 5.33 0.90
C PRO A 56 24.76 3.92 1.45
N ALA A 57 25.42 3.55 2.55
CA ALA A 57 25.27 2.24 3.16
C ALA A 57 23.89 2.09 3.82
N LEU A 58 23.40 3.12 4.49
CA LEU A 58 22.04 3.17 5.02
C LEU A 58 20.99 3.11 3.91
N ILE A 59 21.20 3.89 2.85
CA ILE A 59 20.27 3.97 1.70
C ILE A 59 20.11 2.58 1.06
N GLU A 60 21.22 1.90 0.76
CA GLU A 60 21.17 0.54 0.20
C GLU A 60 20.59 -0.48 1.17
N ARG A 61 20.89 -0.37 2.48
CA ARG A 61 20.30 -1.25 3.50
C ARG A 61 18.77 -1.12 3.58
N LEU A 62 18.22 0.05 3.26
CA LEU A 62 16.78 0.32 3.27
C LEU A 62 16.09 -0.01 1.95
N ARG A 63 16.83 -0.46 0.92
CA ARG A 63 16.27 -0.86 -0.37
C ARG A 63 15.58 -2.23 -0.26
N PRO A 64 14.29 -2.35 -0.61
CA PRO A 64 13.62 -3.65 -0.68
C PRO A 64 14.22 -4.50 -1.81
N GLU A 65 14.50 -5.77 -1.54
CA GLU A 65 15.00 -6.70 -2.56
C GLU A 65 14.05 -6.84 -3.75
N SER A 66 12.74 -6.74 -3.49
CA SER A 66 11.67 -6.89 -4.48
C SER A 66 11.44 -5.65 -5.35
N TYR A 67 12.18 -4.55 -5.14
CA TYR A 67 11.96 -3.30 -5.86
C TYR A 67 13.22 -2.88 -6.64
N ALA A 68 13.04 -2.73 -7.96
CA ALA A 68 14.13 -2.43 -8.90
C ALA A 68 14.47 -0.93 -9.01
N GLY A 69 13.72 -0.05 -8.33
CA GLY A 69 13.98 1.39 -8.38
C GLY A 69 15.33 1.75 -7.74
N THR A 70 15.94 2.82 -8.21
CA THR A 70 17.16 3.39 -7.61
C THR A 70 16.77 4.25 -6.42
N PRO A 71 17.22 3.92 -5.19
CA PRO A 71 17.00 4.77 -4.03
C PRO A 71 17.87 6.02 -4.16
N GLU A 72 17.31 7.20 -3.88
CA GLU A 72 18.04 8.48 -3.94
C GLU A 72 18.48 8.95 -2.54
N GLN A 73 17.67 8.64 -1.52
CA GLN A 73 17.88 9.08 -0.15
C GLN A 73 17.15 8.14 0.82
N ALA A 74 17.46 8.26 2.11
CA ALA A 74 16.74 7.57 3.17
C ALA A 74 15.88 8.55 3.97
N ILE A 75 14.67 8.14 4.32
CA ILE A 75 13.83 8.86 5.27
C ILE A 75 13.84 8.08 6.58
N LEU A 76 14.22 8.76 7.65
CA LEU A 76 14.17 8.24 9.01
C LEU A 76 13.06 8.94 9.77
N PHE A 77 12.16 8.15 10.35
CA PHE A 77 10.98 8.61 11.06
C PHE A 77 11.03 8.12 12.50
N GLU A 78 11.22 9.04 13.44
CA GLU A 78 11.18 8.77 14.88
C GLU A 78 9.73 8.83 15.38
N ILE A 79 9.27 7.74 16.01
CA ILE A 79 7.89 7.57 16.43
C ILE A 79 7.64 8.29 17.76
N ALA A 80 6.69 9.22 17.76
CA ALA A 80 6.20 9.87 18.97
C ALA A 80 4.97 9.17 19.55
N ALA A 81 4.03 8.76 18.69
CA ALA A 81 2.80 8.08 19.09
C ALA A 81 2.21 7.28 17.92
N GLY A 82 1.34 6.31 18.21
CA GLY A 82 0.58 5.57 17.23
C GLY A 82 -0.84 5.32 17.71
N ASP A 83 -1.78 5.28 16.76
CA ASP A 83 -3.20 5.00 17.00
C ASP A 83 -3.76 4.10 15.90
N ALA A 84 -4.45 3.04 16.32
CA ALA A 84 -5.24 2.20 15.43
C ALA A 84 -6.66 2.78 15.38
N ASN A 85 -7.04 3.30 14.23
CA ASN A 85 -8.24 4.13 14.12
C ASN A 85 -9.46 3.33 13.62
N CYS A 86 -10.66 3.90 13.74
CA CYS A 86 -11.92 3.29 13.31
C CYS A 86 -11.95 3.00 11.78
N PRO A 87 -12.46 1.82 11.33
CA PRO A 87 -12.49 1.41 9.91
C PRO A 87 -13.54 2.17 9.06
N GLN A 88 -14.26 3.12 9.65
CA GLN A 88 -15.25 3.93 8.94
C GLN A 88 -14.61 4.71 7.79
N HIS A 89 -15.32 4.79 6.67
CA HIS A 89 -14.91 5.49 5.45
C HIS A 89 -13.67 4.96 4.70
N ILE A 90 -13.06 3.83 5.10
CA ILE A 90 -12.02 3.18 4.30
C ILE A 90 -12.69 2.37 3.18
N PRO A 91 -12.48 2.70 1.89
CA PRO A 91 -13.03 1.92 0.77
C PRO A 91 -12.48 0.50 0.79
N GLN A 92 -13.33 -0.48 0.48
CA GLN A 92 -12.88 -1.85 0.33
C GLN A 92 -12.25 -2.04 -1.05
N LEU A 93 -10.95 -2.31 -1.10
CA LEU A 93 -10.26 -2.66 -2.33
C LEU A 93 -10.25 -4.18 -2.50
N ILE A 94 -10.75 -4.63 -3.64
CA ILE A 94 -10.71 -6.03 -4.08
C ILE A 94 -9.72 -6.11 -5.23
N ALA A 95 -8.79 -7.05 -5.18
CA ALA A 95 -7.83 -7.20 -6.25
C ALA A 95 -8.54 -7.62 -7.54
N ALA A 96 -8.19 -6.98 -8.66
CA ALA A 96 -8.84 -7.24 -9.96
C ALA A 96 -8.77 -8.73 -10.37
N LYS A 97 -7.68 -9.42 -10.01
CA LYS A 97 -7.50 -10.86 -10.25
C LYS A 97 -8.57 -11.72 -9.54
N ASP A 98 -8.98 -11.33 -8.34
CA ASP A 98 -9.96 -12.07 -7.55
C ASP A 98 -11.35 -11.87 -8.16
N VAL A 99 -11.67 -10.64 -8.58
CA VAL A 99 -12.90 -10.33 -9.32
C VAL A 99 -12.96 -11.11 -10.63
N ALA A 100 -11.87 -11.13 -11.40
CA ALA A 100 -11.81 -11.85 -12.67
C ALA A 100 -12.04 -13.36 -12.49
N ALA A 101 -11.46 -13.96 -11.44
CA ALA A 101 -11.67 -15.38 -11.14
C ALA A 101 -13.14 -15.69 -10.82
N VAL A 102 -13.80 -14.86 -10.01
CA VAL A 102 -15.21 -15.03 -9.66
C VAL A 102 -16.12 -14.87 -10.89
N LEU A 103 -15.85 -13.88 -11.74
CA LEU A 103 -16.60 -13.68 -12.98
C LEU A 103 -16.43 -14.86 -13.94
N ALA A 104 -15.21 -15.40 -14.10
CA ALA A 104 -14.97 -16.55 -14.95
C ALA A 104 -15.70 -17.83 -14.47
N GLU A 105 -15.81 -18.04 -13.16
CA GLU A 105 -16.64 -19.11 -12.60
C GLU A 105 -18.13 -18.90 -12.90
N ARG A 106 -18.61 -17.67 -12.67
CA ARG A 106 -20.01 -17.31 -12.92
C ARG A 106 -20.38 -17.53 -14.39
N ASP A 107 -19.54 -17.09 -15.32
CA ASP A 107 -19.82 -17.18 -16.75
C ASP A 107 -19.79 -18.65 -17.22
N ARG A 108 -18.93 -19.50 -16.65
CA ARG A 108 -18.99 -20.97 -16.86
C ARG A 108 -20.32 -21.56 -16.40
N ARG A 109 -20.83 -21.13 -15.24
CA ARG A 109 -22.13 -21.58 -14.73
C ARG A 109 -23.28 -21.14 -15.65
N ILE A 110 -23.24 -19.91 -16.15
CA ILE A 110 -24.24 -19.37 -17.07
C ILE A 110 -24.28 -20.23 -18.35
N LEU A 111 -23.13 -20.54 -18.95
CA LEU A 111 -23.07 -21.36 -20.17
C LEU A 111 -23.70 -22.74 -19.97
N VAL A 112 -23.45 -23.38 -18.82
CA VAL A 112 -24.05 -24.69 -18.49
C VAL A 112 -25.58 -24.56 -18.38
N LEU A 113 -26.07 -23.56 -17.64
CA LEU A 113 -27.50 -23.38 -17.43
C LEU A 113 -28.23 -22.96 -18.72
N GLU A 114 -27.62 -22.12 -19.55
CA GLU A 114 -28.17 -21.74 -20.85
C GLU A 114 -28.29 -22.95 -21.79
N ALA A 115 -27.30 -23.85 -21.77
CA ALA A 115 -27.37 -25.10 -22.54
C ALA A 115 -28.48 -26.04 -22.03
N GLU A 116 -28.67 -26.16 -20.72
CA GLU A 116 -29.76 -26.94 -20.12
C GLU A 116 -31.15 -26.39 -20.53
N LEU A 117 -31.32 -25.07 -20.50
CA LEU A 117 -32.56 -24.40 -20.88
C LEU A 117 -32.84 -24.43 -22.39
N ALA A 118 -31.79 -24.46 -23.22
CA ALA A 118 -31.90 -24.59 -24.67
C ALA A 118 -32.22 -26.03 -25.12
N GLY A 119 -32.07 -27.02 -24.23
CA GLY A 119 -32.58 -28.37 -24.45
C GLY A 119 -34.11 -28.38 -24.59
N PRO A 120 -34.70 -29.39 -25.25
CA PRO A 120 -36.14 -29.44 -25.45
C PRO A 120 -36.85 -29.40 -24.10
N ARG A 121 -37.58 -28.30 -23.85
CA ARG A 121 -38.58 -28.25 -22.78
C ARG A 121 -39.52 -29.42 -23.01
N SER A 122 -39.41 -30.44 -22.18
CA SER A 122 -40.46 -31.43 -21.98
C SER A 122 -41.69 -30.68 -21.48
N LEU A 123 -42.48 -30.15 -22.41
CA LEU A 123 -43.84 -29.73 -22.18
C LEU A 123 -44.63 -31.01 -21.90
N ALA A 124 -44.82 -31.28 -20.61
CA ALA A 124 -45.89 -32.13 -20.11
C ALA A 124 -47.20 -31.36 -20.14
#